data_AF-A0A7C5DRT1-F1
#
_entry.id   AF-A0A7C5DRT1-F1
#
_cell.length_a   1.000
_cell.length_b   1.000
_cell.length_c   1.000
_cell.angle_alpha   90.00
_cell.angle_beta   90.00
_cell.angle_gamma   90.00
#
_symmetry.space_group_name_H-M   'P 1'
#
loop_
_entity.id
_entity.type
_entity.pdbx_description
1 polymer ?
#
loop_
_entity_poly.entity_id
_entity_poly.type
_entity_poly.pdbx_seq_one_letter_code
_entity_poly.pdbx_strand_id
1 'polypeptide(L)'
;MSESSGPDVHKVGFITPPAWLDISPVEFLRIAPPGTVVTQTLMRPPDFDYSLEHIRSAVPELTACARSLAAAGVDVIAQFGYPFSFVHGWDGALQVRENIESAIKRPFVMMGIEVIQALRHLKLQNVAIAATYYSEETARVLKLFLSQAGFNVSL
;
A
#
# COMPACT_ATOMS: atom_id res chain seq x y z
N MET A 1 24.29 -0.03 -37.13
CA MET A 1 22.94 0.28 -36.61
C MET A 1 22.97 -0.01 -35.13
N SER A 2 23.05 1.02 -34.29
CA SER A 2 22.82 0.85 -32.85
C SER A 2 21.33 0.64 -32.67
N GLU A 3 20.92 -0.49 -32.11
CA GLU A 3 19.59 -0.61 -31.53
C GLU A 3 19.48 0.49 -30.47
N SER A 4 18.68 1.52 -30.76
CA SER A 4 18.22 2.41 -29.70
C SER A 4 17.34 1.55 -28.80
N SER A 5 17.87 1.15 -27.64
CA SER A 5 17.04 0.62 -26.57
C SER A 5 15.91 1.63 -26.36
N GLY A 6 14.68 1.23 -26.66
CA GLY A 6 13.51 2.06 -26.37
C GLY A 6 13.52 2.48 -24.90
N PRO A 7 12.79 3.55 -24.52
CA PRO A 7 12.74 3.97 -23.13
C PRO A 7 12.32 2.78 -22.25
N ASP A 8 13.07 2.54 -21.16
CA ASP A 8 12.73 1.51 -20.19
C ASP A 8 11.30 1.75 -19.69
N VAL A 9 10.41 0.78 -19.96
CA VAL A 9 9.01 0.87 -19.54
C VAL A 9 8.91 0.35 -18.11
N HIS A 10 8.49 1.22 -17.18
CA HIS A 10 8.25 0.84 -15.78
C HIS A 10 6.78 0.48 -15.59
N LYS A 11 6.46 -0.79 -15.30
CA LYS A 11 5.09 -1.28 -15.11
C LYS A 11 4.74 -1.35 -13.63
N VAL A 12 3.76 -0.57 -13.18
CA VAL A 12 3.31 -0.56 -11.78
C VAL A 12 1.88 -1.08 -11.67
N GLY A 13 1.67 -2.08 -10.81
CA GLY A 13 0.36 -2.62 -10.51
C GLY A 13 -0.21 -2.04 -9.22
N PHE A 14 -1.45 -1.55 -9.24
CA PHE A 14 -2.15 -1.01 -8.08
C PHE A 14 -3.23 -1.98 -7.61
N ILE A 15 -3.27 -2.24 -6.31
CA ILE A 15 -4.37 -2.96 -5.68
C ILE A 15 -5.28 -1.93 -5.01
N THR A 16 -6.46 -1.77 -5.58
CA THR A 16 -7.51 -0.87 -5.12
C THR A 16 -8.31 -1.50 -3.97
N PRO A 17 -8.56 -0.77 -2.87
CA PRO A 17 -9.44 -1.20 -1.80
C PRO A 17 -10.84 -1.59 -2.27
N PRO A 18 -11.55 -2.48 -1.56
CA PRO A 18 -12.92 -2.87 -1.90
C PRO A 18 -13.89 -1.68 -1.90
N ALA A 19 -14.87 -1.65 -2.81
CA ALA A 19 -15.95 -0.67 -2.83
C ALA A 19 -15.54 0.82 -2.90
N TRP A 20 -14.31 1.12 -3.34
CA TRP A 20 -13.83 2.49 -3.55
C TRP A 20 -13.38 2.72 -4.99
N LEU A 21 -13.59 3.95 -5.47
CA LEU A 21 -12.95 4.45 -6.67
C LEU A 21 -11.58 5.01 -6.30
N ASP A 22 -10.51 4.30 -6.68
CA ASP A 22 -9.15 4.69 -6.37
C ASP A 22 -8.53 5.54 -7.49
N ILE A 23 -8.17 6.78 -7.14
CA ILE A 23 -7.53 7.73 -8.06
C ILE A 23 -6.00 7.68 -7.98
N SER A 24 -5.45 6.89 -7.07
CA SER A 24 -4.01 6.82 -6.81
C SER A 24 -3.18 6.45 -8.05
N PRO A 25 -3.60 5.54 -8.95
CA PRO A 25 -2.88 5.29 -10.19
C PRO A 25 -2.76 6.54 -11.08
N VAL A 26 -3.80 7.38 -11.11
CA VAL A 26 -3.83 8.63 -11.90
C VAL A 26 -2.92 9.68 -11.26
N GLU A 27 -2.99 9.86 -9.94
CA GLU A 27 -2.11 10.79 -9.23
C GLU A 27 -0.63 10.37 -9.30
N PHE A 28 -0.35 9.06 -9.22
CA PHE A 28 0.99 8.53 -9.37
C PHE A 28 1.60 8.88 -10.74
N LEU A 29 0.84 8.73 -11.82
CA LEU A 29 1.32 9.07 -13.16
C LEU A 29 1.71 10.55 -13.32
N ARG A 30 1.20 11.46 -12.48
CA ARG A 30 1.57 12.88 -12.51
C ARG A 30 2.97 13.15 -11.97
N ILE A 31 3.49 12.26 -11.13
CA ILE A 31 4.82 12.38 -10.50
C ILE A 31 5.80 11.30 -10.98
N ALA A 32 5.30 10.27 -11.67
CA ALA A 32 6.11 9.17 -12.15
C ALA A 32 7.05 9.60 -13.30
N PRO A 33 8.21 8.95 -13.45
CA PRO A 33 9.09 9.18 -14.58
C PRO A 33 8.39 8.90 -15.92
N PRO A 34 8.81 9.56 -17.02
CA PRO A 34 8.36 9.21 -18.38
C PRO A 34 8.57 7.72 -18.67
N GLY A 35 7.65 7.12 -19.43
CA GLY A 35 7.69 5.68 -19.74
C GLY A 35 7.05 4.78 -18.67
N THR A 36 6.55 5.35 -17.58
CA THR A 36 5.78 4.60 -16.58
C THR A 36 4.38 4.27 -17.09
N VAL A 37 3.97 3.01 -16.95
CA VAL A 37 2.62 2.52 -17.23
C VAL A 37 2.02 1.91 -15.98
N VAL A 38 0.73 2.12 -15.78
CA VAL A 38 0.00 1.60 -14.62
C VAL A 38 -1.11 0.66 -15.04
N THR A 39 -1.35 -0.35 -14.22
CA THR A 39 -2.56 -1.19 -14.26
C THR A 39 -3.12 -1.33 -12.85
N GLN A 40 -4.39 -1.69 -12.73
CA GLN A 40 -5.05 -1.82 -11.43
C GLN A 40 -5.90 -3.08 -11.36
N THR A 41 -6.03 -3.64 -10.16
CA THR A 41 -7.02 -4.66 -9.82
C THR A 41 -7.77 -4.22 -8.57
N LEU A 42 -9.02 -4.63 -8.45
CA LEU A 42 -9.88 -4.27 -7.32
C LEU A 42 -10.07 -5.49 -6.41
N MET A 43 -9.86 -5.29 -5.12
CA MET A 43 -10.19 -6.28 -4.11
C MET A 43 -11.71 -6.48 -4.04
N ARG A 44 -12.16 -7.73 -3.93
CA ARG A 44 -13.59 -8.07 -3.81
C ARG A 44 -13.87 -9.11 -2.71
N PRO A 45 -13.47 -8.85 -1.45
CA PRO A 45 -13.90 -9.70 -0.34
C PRO A 45 -15.43 -9.63 -0.19
N PRO A 46 -16.11 -10.77 0.09
CA PRO A 46 -17.56 -10.79 0.28
C PRO A 46 -17.95 -9.98 1.52
N ASP A 47 -19.11 -9.31 1.46
CA ASP A 47 -19.75 -8.59 2.57
C ASP A 47 -18.85 -7.58 3.31
N PHE A 48 -17.92 -6.96 2.58
CA PHE A 48 -16.93 -6.05 3.16
C PHE A 48 -17.55 -4.72 3.63
N ASP A 49 -17.31 -4.37 4.89
CA ASP A 49 -17.94 -3.23 5.58
C ASP A 49 -16.95 -2.20 6.14
N TYR A 50 -15.66 -2.32 5.81
CA TYR A 50 -14.59 -1.46 6.34
C TYR A 50 -14.36 -1.52 7.86
N SER A 51 -14.95 -2.47 8.59
CA SER A 51 -14.53 -2.77 9.96
C SER A 51 -13.06 -3.18 9.99
N LEU A 52 -12.37 -2.87 11.09
CA LEU A 52 -10.97 -3.25 11.26
C LEU A 52 -10.77 -4.77 11.16
N GLU A 53 -11.78 -5.55 11.57
CA GLU A 53 -11.78 -7.01 11.42
C GLU A 53 -11.83 -7.45 9.94
N HIS A 54 -12.72 -6.86 9.15
CA HIS A 54 -12.79 -7.17 7.72
C HIS A 54 -11.54 -6.71 6.96
N ILE A 55 -10.99 -5.54 7.29
CA ILE A 55 -9.71 -5.09 6.70
C ILE A 55 -8.59 -6.10 7.03
N ARG A 56 -8.50 -6.55 8.28
CA ARG A 56 -7.49 -7.52 8.72
C ARG A 56 -7.65 -8.88 8.05
N SER A 57 -8.88 -9.35 7.85
CA SER A 57 -9.17 -10.65 7.25
C SER A 57 -9.05 -10.65 5.72
N ALA A 58 -8.90 -9.49 5.08
CA ALA A 58 -8.77 -9.36 3.62
C ALA A 58 -7.37 -9.67 3.06
N VAL A 59 -6.39 -10.05 3.89
CA VAL A 59 -5.03 -10.44 3.44
C VAL A 59 -5.02 -11.52 2.35
N PRO A 60 -5.86 -12.58 2.38
CA PRO A 60 -5.91 -13.56 1.30
C PRO A 60 -6.33 -12.94 -0.04
N GLU A 61 -7.32 -12.05 -0.05
CA GLU A 61 -7.77 -11.34 -1.26
C GLU A 61 -6.70 -10.37 -1.77
N LEU A 62 -6.01 -9.67 -0.86
CA LEU A 62 -4.86 -8.82 -1.19
C LEU A 62 -3.76 -9.64 -1.89
N THR A 63 -3.47 -10.83 -1.37
CA THR A 63 -2.49 -11.76 -1.95
C THR A 63 -2.92 -12.26 -3.33
N ALA A 64 -4.21 -12.57 -3.52
CA ALA A 64 -4.75 -12.98 -4.80
C ALA A 64 -4.64 -11.87 -5.87
N CYS A 65 -4.98 -10.64 -5.50
CA CYS A 65 -4.79 -9.46 -6.35
C CYS A 65 -3.32 -9.26 -6.74
N ALA A 66 -2.40 -9.37 -5.78
CA ALA A 66 -0.97 -9.26 -6.04
C ALA A 66 -0.47 -10.35 -7.02
N ARG A 67 -0.94 -11.59 -6.89
CA ARG A 67 -0.63 -12.67 -7.83
C ARG A 67 -1.12 -12.36 -9.25
N SER A 68 -2.34 -11.84 -9.39
CA SER A 68 -2.90 -11.44 -10.68
C SER A 68 -2.06 -10.36 -11.37
N LEU A 69 -1.65 -9.34 -10.63
CA LEU A 69 -0.78 -8.28 -11.16
C LEU A 69 0.61 -8.83 -11.52
N ALA A 70 1.19 -9.69 -10.68
CA ALA A 70 2.47 -10.32 -10.97
C ALA A 70 2.41 -11.18 -12.24
N ALA A 71 1.32 -11.93 -12.44
CA ALA A 71 1.07 -12.71 -13.65
C ALA A 71 0.85 -11.82 -14.89
N ALA A 72 0.29 -10.62 -14.71
CA ALA A 72 0.21 -9.60 -15.77
C ALA A 72 1.57 -8.96 -16.12
N GLY A 73 2.63 -9.30 -15.38
CA GLY A 73 4.00 -8.91 -15.70
C GLY A 73 4.38 -7.51 -15.23
N VAL A 74 3.72 -6.97 -14.20
CA VAL A 74 4.16 -5.70 -13.59
C VAL A 74 5.51 -5.87 -12.87
N ASP A 75 6.27 -4.79 -12.78
CA ASP A 75 7.60 -4.79 -12.17
C ASP A 75 7.52 -4.56 -10.65
N VAL A 76 6.57 -3.73 -10.20
CA VAL A 76 6.29 -3.42 -8.78
C VAL A 76 4.78 -3.44 -8.55
N ILE A 77 4.36 -3.93 -7.38
CA ILE A 77 2.95 -3.95 -6.97
C ILE A 77 2.77 -3.10 -5.73
N ALA A 78 1.76 -2.24 -5.73
CA ALA A 78 1.46 -1.34 -4.64
C ALA A 78 0.06 -1.60 -4.08
N GLN A 79 0.00 -1.86 -2.77
CA GLN A 79 -1.24 -1.87 -2.00
C GLN A 79 -1.59 -0.44 -1.59
N PHE A 80 -2.73 0.05 -2.10
CA PHE A 80 -3.31 1.33 -1.70
C PHE A 80 -4.46 1.11 -0.72
N GLY A 81 -4.59 2.02 0.25
CA GLY A 81 -5.47 1.87 1.40
C GLY A 81 -4.67 1.73 2.70
N TYR A 82 -4.35 2.87 3.31
CA TYR A 82 -3.56 2.97 4.54
C TYR A 82 -3.99 2.01 5.68
N PRO A 83 -5.30 1.78 5.93
CA PRO A 83 -5.76 0.84 6.97
C PRO A 83 -5.31 -0.60 6.81
N PHE A 84 -5.14 -1.08 5.57
CA PHE A 84 -4.69 -2.45 5.30
C PHE A 84 -3.24 -2.70 5.73
N SER A 85 -2.48 -1.65 6.03
CA SER A 85 -1.19 -1.77 6.70
C SER A 85 -1.36 -1.68 8.22
N PHE A 86 -1.92 -0.58 8.72
CA PHE A 86 -1.84 -0.27 10.15
C PHE A 86 -2.71 -1.17 11.04
N VAL A 87 -3.73 -1.84 10.49
CA VAL A 87 -4.61 -2.74 11.27
C VAL A 87 -3.88 -3.96 11.84
N HIS A 88 -2.69 -4.25 11.30
CA HIS A 88 -1.81 -5.34 11.72
C HIS A 88 -0.75 -4.90 12.74
N GLY A 89 -0.66 -3.61 13.07
CA GLY A 89 0.50 -3.06 13.80
C GLY A 89 1.77 -3.05 12.93
N TRP A 90 2.86 -2.49 13.45
CA TRP A 90 4.09 -2.28 12.67
C TRP A 90 4.70 -3.61 12.19
N ASP A 91 5.04 -4.51 13.11
CA ASP A 91 5.67 -5.79 12.76
C ASP A 91 4.73 -6.70 11.95
N GLY A 92 3.43 -6.67 12.26
CA GLY A 92 2.42 -7.42 11.50
C GLY A 92 2.31 -6.93 10.05
N ALA A 93 2.38 -5.62 9.81
CA ALA A 93 2.39 -5.08 8.45
C ALA A 93 3.64 -5.54 7.68
N LEU A 94 4.83 -5.53 8.31
CA LEU A 94 6.05 -6.04 7.71
C LEU A 94 5.93 -7.52 7.35
N GLN A 95 5.35 -8.34 8.25
CA GLN A 95 5.14 -9.76 8.00
C GLN A 95 4.15 -10.00 6.85
N VAL A 96 3.06 -9.23 6.76
CA VAL A 96 2.11 -9.31 5.63
C VAL A 96 2.83 -9.01 4.32
N ARG A 97 3.61 -7.92 4.27
CA ARG A 97 4.39 -7.56 3.08
C ARG A 97 5.35 -8.70 2.68
N GLU A 98 6.15 -9.17 3.62
CA GLU A 98 7.16 -10.22 3.37
C GLU A 98 6.51 -11.53 2.85
N ASN A 99 5.38 -11.92 3.43
CA ASN A 99 4.63 -13.10 2.99
C ASN A 99 4.14 -12.96 1.55
N ILE A 100 3.63 -11.77 1.19
CA ILE A 100 3.13 -11.49 -0.16
C ILE A 100 4.30 -11.42 -1.15
N GLU A 101 5.38 -10.68 -0.85
CA GLU A 101 6.59 -10.62 -1.69
C GLU A 101 7.16 -12.01 -1.94
N SER A 102 7.20 -12.84 -0.89
CA SER A 102 7.65 -14.23 -0.98
C SER A 102 6.76 -15.08 -1.90
N ALA A 103 5.46 -14.81 -1.94
CA ALA A 103 4.51 -15.54 -2.78
C ALA A 103 4.55 -15.11 -4.25
N ILE A 104 4.78 -13.83 -4.54
CA ILE A 104 4.70 -13.27 -5.90
C ILE A 104 6.07 -13.09 -6.57
N LYS A 105 7.17 -13.14 -5.79
CA LYS A 105 8.55 -12.93 -6.26
C LYS A 105 8.74 -11.60 -7.00
N ARG A 106 8.08 -10.55 -6.51
CA ARG A 106 8.14 -9.17 -7.01
C ARG A 106 8.12 -8.21 -5.82
N PRO A 107 8.73 -7.01 -5.96
CA PRO A 107 8.58 -5.95 -4.96
C PRO A 107 7.10 -5.66 -4.71
N PHE A 108 6.73 -5.64 -3.43
CA PHE A 108 5.38 -5.33 -2.97
C PHE A 108 5.46 -4.22 -1.92
N VAL A 109 4.88 -3.07 -2.24
CA VAL A 109 4.83 -1.92 -1.32
C VAL A 109 3.45 -1.81 -0.70
N MET A 110 3.42 -1.40 0.57
CA MET A 110 2.16 -1.14 1.28
C MET A 110 2.16 0.29 1.77
N MET A 111 1.09 1.02 1.48
CA MET A 111 0.99 2.46 1.76
C MET A 111 1.39 2.83 3.20
N GLY A 112 0.97 2.04 4.19
CA GLY A 112 1.33 2.28 5.59
C GLY A 112 2.80 2.15 5.89
N ILE A 113 3.45 1.14 5.30
CA ILE A 113 4.88 0.92 5.48
C ILE A 113 5.66 2.06 4.82
N GLU A 114 5.28 2.48 3.61
CA GLU A 114 6.02 3.50 2.87
C GLU A 114 5.94 4.89 3.53
N VAL A 115 4.83 5.22 4.19
CA VAL A 115 4.76 6.45 5.01
C VAL A 115 5.77 6.41 6.14
N ILE A 116 5.89 5.28 6.85
CA ILE A 116 6.90 5.11 7.91
C ILE A 116 8.31 5.25 7.35
N GLN A 117 8.60 4.62 6.22
CA GLN A 117 9.91 4.71 5.58
C GLN A 117 10.23 6.15 5.15
N ALA A 118 9.26 6.87 4.60
CA ALA A 118 9.41 8.27 4.23
C ALA A 118 9.71 9.16 5.45
N LEU A 119 8.95 9.00 6.55
CA LEU A 119 9.18 9.75 7.79
C LEU A 119 10.59 9.49 8.35
N ARG A 120 11.06 8.23 8.32
CA ARG A 120 12.44 7.87 8.74
C ARG A 120 13.50 8.47 7.83
N HIS A 121 13.29 8.42 6.52
CA HIS A 121 14.19 9.02 5.53
C HIS A 121 14.34 10.53 5.77
N LEU A 122 13.24 11.22 6.10
CA LEU A 122 13.20 12.63 6.48
C LEU A 122 13.71 12.91 7.90
N LYS A 123 14.10 11.87 8.66
CA LYS A 123 14.61 11.96 10.04
C LYS A 123 13.63 12.63 11.01
N LEU A 124 12.33 12.45 10.78
CA LEU A 124 11.29 12.94 11.66
C LEU A 124 11.10 12.00 12.85
N GLN A 125 10.77 12.55 14.02
CA GLN A 125 10.48 11.79 15.24
C GLN A 125 9.13 12.15 15.86
N ASN A 126 8.66 13.37 15.65
CA ASN A 126 7.39 13.88 16.16
C ASN A 126 6.46 14.15 14.98
N VAL A 127 5.25 13.60 15.02
CA VAL A 127 4.26 13.74 13.95
C VAL A 127 2.91 14.14 14.54
N ALA A 128 2.27 15.11 13.89
CA ALA A 128 0.87 15.45 14.13
C ALA A 128 0.01 14.80 13.05
N ILE A 129 -1.13 14.21 13.44
CA ILE A 129 -2.01 13.49 12.51
C ILE A 129 -3.30 14.28 12.27
N ALA A 130 -3.55 14.62 11.02
CA ALA A 130 -4.88 15.06 10.57
C ALA A 130 -5.61 13.88 9.89
N ALA A 131 -6.49 13.21 10.62
CA ALA A 131 -7.21 12.00 10.18
C ALA A 131 -8.73 12.21 10.18
N THR A 132 -9.21 13.24 9.51
CA THR A 132 -10.62 13.69 9.55
C THR A 132 -11.63 12.71 8.96
N TYR A 133 -11.18 11.72 8.18
CA TYR A 133 -12.02 10.71 7.54
C TYR A 133 -12.11 9.40 8.34
N TYR A 134 -11.37 9.27 9.45
CA TYR A 134 -11.38 8.08 10.28
C TYR A 134 -12.30 8.23 11.50
N SER A 135 -12.91 7.12 11.90
CA SER A 135 -13.52 7.01 13.23
C SER A 135 -12.45 7.16 14.33
N GLU A 136 -12.87 7.51 15.54
CA GLU A 136 -11.96 7.59 16.70
C GLU A 136 -11.21 6.27 16.94
N GLU A 137 -11.89 5.14 16.75
CA GLU A 137 -11.28 3.82 16.86
C GLU A 137 -10.17 3.61 15.83
N THR A 138 -10.45 3.91 14.55
CA THR A 138 -9.47 3.77 13.47
C THR A 138 -8.28 4.72 13.68
N ALA A 139 -8.54 5.96 14.11
CA ALA A 139 -7.51 6.93 14.44
C ALA A 139 -6.63 6.46 15.61
N ARG A 140 -7.20 5.80 16.62
CA ARG A 140 -6.45 5.20 17.73
C ARG A 140 -5.52 4.08 17.26
N VAL A 141 -5.98 3.22 16.36
CA VAL A 141 -5.16 2.14 15.78
C VAL A 141 -4.03 2.72 14.93
N LEU A 142 -4.31 3.76 14.12
CA LEU A 142 -3.27 4.48 13.39
C LEU A 142 -2.22 5.07 14.34
N LYS A 143 -2.64 5.74 15.42
CA LYS A 143 -1.72 6.28 16.43
C LYS A 143 -0.84 5.18 17.01
N LEU A 144 -1.41 4.04 17.38
CA LEU A 144 -0.65 2.90 17.89
C LEU A 144 0.38 2.38 16.87
N PHE A 145 -0.01 2.23 15.60
CA PHE A 145 0.90 1.81 14.52
C PHE A 145 2.10 2.74 14.38
N LEU A 146 1.89 4.06 14.38
CA LEU A 146 2.96 5.05 14.32
C LEU A 146 3.85 5.01 15.57
N SER A 147 3.26 4.86 16.76
CA SER A 147 4.04 4.72 18.00
C SER A 147 4.87 3.44 18.03
N GLN A 148 4.34 2.31 17.57
CA GLN A 148 5.09 1.06 17.41
C GLN A 148 6.25 1.19 16.43
N ALA A 149 6.09 2.01 15.38
CA ALA A 149 7.16 2.32 14.44
C ALA A 149 8.22 3.31 14.98
N GLY A 150 8.05 3.82 16.20
CA GLY A 150 9.02 4.66 16.91
C GLY A 150 8.74 6.16 16.89
N PHE A 151 7.53 6.60 16.55
CA PHE A 151 7.18 8.03 16.47
C PHE A 151 6.42 8.52 17.71
N ASN A 152 6.70 9.76 18.10
CA ASN A 152 5.90 10.50 19.06
C ASN A 152 4.73 11.15 18.31
N VAL A 153 3.50 10.77 18.70
CA VAL A 153 2.29 11.16 17.95
C VAL A 153 1.43 12.11 18.78
N SER A 154 1.21 13.32 18.27
CA SER A 154 0.18 14.24 18.76
C SER A 154 -1.06 14.18 17.86
N LEU A 155 -2.23 14.27 18.49
CA LEU A 155 -3.52 14.44 17.83
C LEU A 155 -3.94 15.91 17.90
#